data_AF-W6KPM1-F1
#
_entry.id   AF-W6KPM1-F1
#
_cell.length_a   1.000
_cell.length_b   1.000
_cell.length_c   1.000
_cell.angle_alpha   90.00
_cell.angle_beta   90.00
_cell.angle_gamma   90.00
#
_symmetry.space_group_name_H-M   'P 1'
#
loop_
_entity.id
_entity.type
_entity.pdbx_description
1 polymer ?
#
loop_
_entity_poly.entity_id
_entity_poly.type
_entity_poly.pdbx_seq_one_letter_code
_entity_poly.pdbx_strand_id
1 'polypeptide(L)'
;MSEEVTSHDGIDFTKYCILQSNDHPPVEFKVARESAKMSGLLKDMLDDQEGADAIIPIPNVSGRTLRLVLDYMDYHCNNRAEPIEKPLKTKIDDLLCEWDYNYLHQKLLKDGDEHQHEALVDVIMAANFLNVKDLLDMTCAFVANMIRGKSAEQIRELFNIENDFTPEEEAKIREENRWCEES
;
A
#
# COMPACT_ATOMS: atom_id res chain seq x y z
N MET A 1 3.79 -6.44 16.68
CA MET A 1 2.58 -5.73 16.19
C MET A 1 2.58 -4.34 16.78
N SER A 2 2.34 -3.32 15.95
CA SER A 2 2.12 -1.96 16.41
C SER A 2 0.86 -1.89 17.28
N GLU A 3 0.96 -1.23 18.43
CA GLU A 3 -0.14 -1.14 19.40
C GLU A 3 -0.73 0.27 19.38
N GLU A 4 -2.06 0.38 19.36
CA GLU A 4 -2.73 1.66 19.59
C GLU A 4 -2.51 2.09 21.03
N VAL A 5 -2.19 3.37 21.24
CA VAL A 5 -1.92 3.92 22.57
C VAL A 5 -2.79 5.14 22.84
N THR A 6 -3.13 5.35 24.11
CA THR A 6 -3.87 6.52 24.60
C THR A 6 -3.07 7.35 25.61
N SER A 7 -1.86 6.90 25.95
CA SER A 7 -0.90 7.60 26.80
C SER A 7 0.52 7.23 26.36
N HIS A 8 1.47 8.14 26.57
CA HIS A 8 2.88 7.93 26.29
C HIS A 8 3.69 7.50 27.54
N ASP A 9 3.01 7.34 28.68
CA ASP A 9 3.65 6.94 29.94
C ASP A 9 4.34 5.58 29.80
N GLY A 10 5.64 5.55 30.09
CA GLY A 10 6.44 4.32 30.07
C GLY A 10 6.93 3.87 28.69
N ILE A 11 6.76 4.69 27.64
CA ILE A 11 7.32 4.39 26.32
C ILE A 11 8.82 4.69 26.31
N ASP A 12 9.60 3.68 25.95
CA ASP A 12 11.04 3.82 25.70
C ASP A 12 11.29 4.37 24.29
N PHE A 13 11.34 5.70 24.15
CA PHE A 13 11.54 6.36 22.86
C PHE A 13 12.88 6.05 22.18
N THR A 14 13.84 5.42 22.88
CA THR A 14 15.06 4.92 22.23
C THR A 14 14.77 3.70 21.35
N LYS A 15 13.71 2.95 21.65
CA LYS A 15 13.29 1.74 20.92
C LYS A 15 12.02 1.93 20.12
N TYR A 16 11.18 2.87 20.52
CA TYR A 16 9.87 3.10 19.92
C TYR A 16 9.71 4.55 19.46
N CYS A 17 8.80 4.75 18.51
CA CYS A 17 8.26 6.05 18.14
C CYS A 17 6.73 5.96 18.14
N ILE A 18 6.06 7.12 18.20
CA ILE A 18 4.62 7.22 18.03
C ILE A 18 4.33 7.77 16.64
N LEU A 19 3.47 7.10 15.88
CA LEU A 19 2.91 7.63 14.64
C LEU A 19 1.46 8.04 14.88
N GLN A 20 1.07 9.24 14.46
CA GLN A 20 -0.30 9.74 14.60
C GLN A 20 -0.99 9.78 13.24
N SER A 21 -2.18 9.19 13.15
CA SER A 21 -3.01 9.29 11.95
C SER A 21 -3.63 10.67 11.77
N ASN A 22 -4.22 10.90 10.60
CA ASN A 22 -4.95 12.13 10.28
C ASN A 22 -6.41 12.13 10.78
N ASP A 23 -6.83 11.17 11.59
CA ASP A 23 -8.21 11.11 12.11
C ASP A 23 -8.49 12.25 13.11
N HIS A 24 -9.77 12.45 13.39
CA HIS A 24 -10.24 13.43 14.39
C HIS A 24 -11.16 12.74 15.40
N PRO A 25 -10.67 12.40 16.61
CA PRO A 25 -9.29 12.60 17.11
C PRO A 25 -8.25 11.67 16.44
N PRO A 26 -6.95 12.03 16.45
CA PRO A 26 -5.90 11.19 15.89
C PRO A 26 -5.82 9.83 16.58
N VAL A 27 -5.53 8.79 15.80
CA VAL A 27 -5.18 7.46 16.32
C VAL A 27 -3.67 7.38 16.42
N GLU A 28 -3.16 7.00 17.59
CA GLU A 28 -1.73 6.93 17.86
C GLU A 28 -1.26 5.48 17.91
N PHE A 29 -0.17 5.18 17.20
CA PHE A 29 0.43 3.86 17.16
C PHE A 29 1.84 3.90 17.75
N LYS A 30 2.10 3.05 18.74
CA LYS A 30 3.45 2.75 19.20
C LYS A 30 4.10 1.77 18.24
N VAL A 31 5.20 2.18 17.62
CA VAL A 31 5.91 1.45 16.56
C VAL A 31 7.36 1.28 16.96
N ALA A 32 7.93 0.09 16.76
CA ALA A 32 9.36 -0.13 16.98
C ALA A 32 10.18 0.67 15.94
N ARG A 33 11.25 1.35 16.37
CA ARG A 33 12.10 2.15 15.46
C ARG A 33 12.67 1.29 14.33
N GLU A 34 13.02 0.03 14.58
CA GLU A 34 13.48 -0.90 13.54
C GLU A 34 12.43 -1.16 12.46
N SER A 35 11.16 -1.32 12.84
CA SER A 35 10.05 -1.44 11.89
C SER A 35 9.80 -0.12 11.16
N ALA A 36 9.77 1.00 11.89
CA ALA A 36 9.60 2.34 11.32
C ALA A 36 10.66 2.65 10.25
N LYS A 37 11.90 2.20 10.43
CA LYS A 37 13.01 2.40 9.47
C LYS A 37 12.85 1.63 8.14
N MET A 38 11.85 0.77 8.00
CA MET A 38 11.44 0.24 6.69
C MET A 38 10.89 1.33 5.77
N SER A 39 10.33 2.40 6.34
CA SER A 39 9.94 3.61 5.62
C SER A 39 11.16 4.50 5.43
N GLY A 40 11.46 4.88 4.18
CA GLY A 40 12.54 5.83 3.90
C GLY A 40 12.32 7.18 4.59
N LEU A 41 11.07 7.68 4.57
CA LEU A 41 10.72 8.94 5.23
C LEU A 41 10.95 8.88 6.75
N LEU A 42 10.42 7.86 7.42
CA LEU A 42 10.54 7.72 8.87
C LEU A 42 11.99 7.44 9.27
N LYS A 43 12.75 6.70 8.46
CA LYS A 43 14.18 6.48 8.70
C LYS A 43 14.93 7.81 8.74
N ASP A 44 14.77 8.66 7.73
CA ASP A 44 15.45 9.95 7.66
C ASP A 44 15.05 10.83 8.87
N MET A 45 13.76 10.87 9.22
CA MET A 45 13.27 11.61 10.39
C MET A 45 13.81 11.08 11.73
N LEU A 46 13.92 9.76 11.89
CA LEU A 46 14.35 9.13 13.14
C LEU A 46 15.85 9.14 13.33
N ASP A 47 16.63 9.13 12.23
CA ASP A 47 18.09 9.23 12.27
C ASP A 47 18.54 10.66 12.63
N ASP A 48 17.75 11.69 12.26
CA ASP A 48 17.98 13.09 12.67
C ASP A 48 17.62 13.38 14.14
N GLN A 49 16.89 12.47 14.81
CA GLN A 49 16.36 12.63 16.17
C GLN A 49 16.90 11.60 17.17
N GLU A 50 18.22 11.59 17.39
CA GLU A 50 18.82 10.78 18.46
C GLU A 50 18.36 11.26 19.85
N GLY A 51 17.56 10.44 20.54
CA GLY A 51 17.20 10.64 21.95
C GLY A 51 16.01 11.58 22.24
N ALA A 52 15.27 12.03 21.22
CA ALA A 52 14.04 12.80 21.40
C ALA A 52 12.78 11.93 21.43
N ASP A 53 11.72 12.43 22.09
CA ASP A 53 10.38 11.85 22.06
C ASP A 53 9.80 11.96 20.64
N ALA A 54 10.00 10.91 19.84
CA ALA A 54 9.62 10.87 18.43
C ALA A 54 8.12 10.60 18.28
N ILE A 55 7.31 11.67 18.29
CA ILE A 55 5.89 11.65 17.95
C ILE A 55 5.72 12.29 16.56
N ILE A 56 5.34 11.48 15.57
CA ILE A 56 5.37 11.84 14.17
C ILE A 56 3.94 11.84 13.60
N PRO A 57 3.39 13.01 13.23
CA PRO A 57 2.10 13.07 12.55
C PRO A 57 2.23 12.62 11.09
N ILE A 58 1.33 11.74 10.66
CA ILE A 58 1.25 11.21 9.29
C ILE A 58 0.01 11.82 8.62
N PRO A 59 0.14 13.00 8.00
CA PRO A 59 -1.00 13.69 7.40
C PRO A 59 -1.57 12.89 6.24
N ASN A 60 -2.88 13.05 6.00
CA ASN A 60 -3.63 12.40 4.91
C ASN A 60 -3.70 10.87 4.96
N VAL A 61 -3.23 10.22 6.03
CA VAL A 61 -3.36 8.77 6.22
C VAL A 61 -4.29 8.49 7.39
N SER A 62 -5.39 7.78 7.14
CA SER A 62 -6.31 7.34 8.20
C SER A 62 -5.65 6.31 9.11
N GLY A 63 -6.14 6.16 10.34
CA GLY A 63 -5.63 5.18 11.30
C GLY A 63 -5.84 3.75 10.82
N ARG A 64 -6.91 3.50 10.07
CA ARG A 64 -7.14 2.22 9.40
C ARG A 64 -6.03 1.92 8.39
N THR A 65 -5.74 2.87 7.50
CA THR A 65 -4.71 2.72 6.46
C THR A 65 -3.32 2.62 7.09
N LEU A 66 -3.03 3.44 8.09
CA LEU A 66 -1.76 3.44 8.81
C LEU A 66 -1.52 2.09 9.48
N ARG A 67 -2.54 1.49 10.11
CA ARG A 67 -2.43 0.14 10.70
C ARG A 67 -2.06 -0.92 9.66
N LEU A 68 -2.67 -0.89 8.48
CA LEU A 68 -2.35 -1.84 7.40
C LEU A 68 -0.89 -1.71 6.97
N VAL A 69 -0.40 -0.48 6.77
CA VAL A 69 1.01 -0.24 6.44
C VAL A 69 1.95 -0.71 7.55
N LEU A 70 1.58 -0.45 8.81
CA LEU A 70 2.37 -0.86 9.97
C LEU A 70 2.44 -2.38 10.14
N ASP A 71 1.34 -3.10 9.86
CA ASP A 71 1.34 -4.57 9.86
C ASP A 71 2.36 -5.13 8.86
N TYR A 72 2.46 -4.52 7.68
CA TYR A 72 3.47 -4.86 6.66
C TYR A 72 4.89 -4.57 7.16
N MET A 73 5.14 -3.36 7.66
CA MET A 73 6.46 -2.96 8.13
C MET A 73 6.95 -3.84 9.31
N ASP A 74 6.07 -4.19 10.25
CA ASP A 74 6.39 -5.04 11.40
C ASP A 74 6.74 -6.48 10.97
N TYR A 75 6.04 -7.05 9.98
CA TYR A 75 6.39 -8.36 9.47
C TYR A 75 7.70 -8.34 8.67
N HIS A 76 7.85 -7.41 7.73
CA HIS A 76 8.98 -7.40 6.80
C HIS A 76 10.27 -6.80 7.36
N CYS A 77 10.23 -6.15 8.54
CA CYS A 77 11.46 -5.76 9.22
C CYS A 77 12.35 -6.96 9.57
N ASN A 78 11.74 -8.13 9.83
CA ASN A 78 12.44 -9.39 10.11
C ASN A 78 12.34 -10.41 8.97
N ASN A 79 11.41 -10.22 8.03
CA ASN A 79 11.15 -11.14 6.92
C ASN A 79 11.22 -10.35 5.60
N ARG A 80 12.43 -9.98 5.16
CA ARG A 80 12.59 -9.12 3.97
C ARG A 80 11.88 -9.73 2.76
N ALA A 81 11.04 -8.92 2.11
CA ALA A 81 10.38 -9.31 0.87
C ALA A 81 11.42 -9.51 -0.24
N GLU A 82 11.16 -10.48 -1.11
CA GLU A 82 11.96 -10.64 -2.33
C GLU A 82 11.58 -9.54 -3.33
N PRO A 83 12.55 -8.94 -4.04
CA PRO A 83 12.26 -7.96 -5.06
C PRO A 83 11.38 -8.56 -6.16
N ILE A 84 10.26 -7.91 -6.46
CA ILE A 84 9.38 -8.32 -7.57
C ILE A 84 10.04 -7.93 -8.89
N GLU A 85 10.25 -8.92 -9.76
CA GLU A 85 10.81 -8.70 -11.09
C GLU A 85 9.90 -7.81 -11.94
N LYS A 86 10.52 -6.85 -12.64
CA LYS A 86 9.84 -5.92 -13.55
C LYS A 86 10.42 -6.10 -14.97
N PRO A 87 9.60 -6.37 -16.01
CA PRO A 87 8.14 -6.57 -15.97
C PRO A 87 7.75 -7.92 -15.34
N LEU A 88 6.51 -8.02 -14.84
CA LEU A 88 5.93 -9.25 -14.29
C LEU A 88 5.88 -10.37 -15.34
N LYS A 89 6.70 -11.41 -15.16
CA LYS A 89 6.76 -12.59 -16.04
C LYS A 89 5.61 -13.57 -15.79
N THR A 90 5.22 -13.75 -14.53
CA THR A 90 4.16 -14.66 -14.08
C THR A 90 3.07 -13.90 -13.34
N LYS A 91 2.05 -14.60 -12.84
CA LYS A 91 1.08 -14.01 -11.92
C LYS A 91 1.79 -13.63 -10.63
N ILE A 92 1.36 -12.54 -10.03
CA ILE A 92 1.93 -12.09 -8.75
C ILE A 92 1.77 -13.16 -7.67
N ASP A 93 0.64 -13.86 -7.63
CA ASP A 93 0.36 -14.89 -6.62
C ASP A 93 1.43 -16.00 -6.56
N ASP A 94 2.08 -16.30 -7.70
CA ASP A 94 3.14 -17.30 -7.78
C ASP A 94 4.49 -16.81 -7.20
N LEU A 95 4.61 -15.49 -6.96
CA LEU A 95 5.80 -14.81 -6.47
C LEU A 95 5.68 -14.41 -4.99
N LEU A 96 4.49 -14.52 -4.40
CA LEU A 96 4.23 -14.09 -3.02
C LEU A 96 4.51 -15.21 -2.03
N CYS A 97 5.03 -14.86 -0.86
CA CYS A 97 5.00 -15.76 0.27
C CYS A 97 3.56 -15.86 0.82
N GLU A 98 3.32 -16.87 1.67
CA GLU A 98 1.99 -17.08 2.26
C GLU A 98 1.48 -15.86 3.04
N TRP A 99 2.36 -15.14 3.73
CA TRP A 99 1.99 -13.94 4.47
C TRP A 99 1.54 -12.81 3.54
N ASP A 100 2.30 -12.54 2.47
CA ASP A 100 1.98 -11.50 1.49
C ASP A 100 0.70 -11.80 0.73
N TYR A 101 0.50 -13.07 0.35
CA TYR A 101 -0.74 -13.53 -0.28
C TYR A 101 -1.94 -13.25 0.61
N ASN A 102 -1.87 -13.65 1.88
CA ASN A 102 -2.96 -13.42 2.83
C ASN A 102 -3.14 -11.93 3.13
N TYR A 103 -2.06 -11.15 3.20
CA TYR A 103 -2.12 -9.71 3.39
C TYR A 103 -2.87 -9.03 2.23
N LEU A 104 -2.54 -9.34 0.98
CA LEU A 104 -3.23 -8.79 -0.19
C LEU A 104 -4.69 -9.24 -0.27
N HIS A 105 -4.94 -10.55 -0.25
CA HIS A 105 -6.26 -11.11 -0.53
C HIS A 105 -7.23 -11.07 0.64
N GLN A 106 -6.76 -10.97 1.89
CA GLN A 106 -7.62 -10.95 3.08
C GLN A 106 -7.66 -9.60 3.80
N LYS A 107 -6.57 -8.80 3.77
CA LYS A 107 -6.55 -7.49 4.43
C LYS A 107 -6.79 -6.32 3.47
N LEU A 108 -6.22 -6.37 2.27
CA LEU A 108 -6.35 -5.27 1.30
C LEU A 108 -7.56 -5.41 0.38
N LEU A 109 -7.97 -6.63 0.07
CA LEU A 109 -9.25 -6.93 -0.56
C LEU A 109 -10.25 -7.37 0.49
N LYS A 110 -11.36 -6.65 0.62
CA LYS A 110 -12.41 -7.05 1.54
C LYS A 110 -13.16 -8.26 0.96
N ASP A 111 -13.19 -9.35 1.73
CA ASP A 111 -13.81 -10.63 1.35
C ASP A 111 -13.24 -11.26 0.05
N GLY A 112 -12.01 -10.88 -0.35
CA GLY A 112 -11.41 -11.31 -1.61
C GLY A 112 -12.09 -10.75 -2.86
N ASP A 113 -12.93 -9.71 -2.71
CA ASP A 113 -13.65 -9.07 -3.80
C ASP A 113 -12.77 -8.00 -4.46
N GLU A 114 -12.42 -8.23 -5.74
CA GLU A 114 -11.65 -7.29 -6.55
C GLU A 114 -12.32 -5.92 -6.68
N HIS A 115 -13.64 -5.81 -6.52
CA HIS A 115 -14.37 -4.53 -6.55
C HIS A 115 -14.25 -3.74 -5.24
N GLN A 116 -13.78 -4.35 -4.15
CA GLN A 116 -13.61 -3.71 -2.84
C GLN A 116 -12.14 -3.35 -2.60
N HIS A 117 -11.53 -2.67 -3.57
CA HIS A 117 -10.11 -2.31 -3.60
C HIS A 117 -9.78 -0.97 -2.91
N GLU A 118 -10.73 -0.33 -2.22
CA GLU A 118 -10.52 0.96 -1.52
C GLU A 118 -9.30 0.92 -0.59
N ALA A 119 -9.20 -0.13 0.23
CA ALA A 119 -8.07 -0.29 1.16
C ALA A 119 -6.74 -0.50 0.43
N LEU A 120 -6.75 -1.20 -0.72
CA LEU A 120 -5.57 -1.36 -1.57
C LEU A 120 -5.10 -0.01 -2.12
N VAL A 121 -6.02 0.82 -2.64
CA VAL A 121 -5.70 2.15 -3.18
C VAL A 121 -5.15 3.07 -2.08
N ASP A 122 -5.79 3.09 -0.91
CA ASP A 122 -5.33 3.87 0.24
C ASP A 122 -3.92 3.44 0.69
N VAL A 123 -3.66 2.13 0.72
CA VAL A 123 -2.33 1.60 1.09
C VAL A 123 -1.28 1.92 0.03
N ILE A 124 -1.61 1.91 -1.26
CA ILE A 124 -0.70 2.36 -2.33
C ILE A 124 -0.29 3.83 -2.11
N MET A 125 -1.27 4.70 -1.83
CA MET A 125 -1.00 6.13 -1.58
C MET A 125 -0.15 6.33 -0.32
N ALA A 126 -0.48 5.62 0.77
CA ALA A 126 0.25 5.71 2.02
C ALA A 126 1.68 5.13 1.90
N ALA A 127 1.85 4.01 1.20
CA ALA A 127 3.16 3.39 0.95
C ALA A 127 4.06 4.31 0.13
N ASN A 128 3.52 4.99 -0.88
CA ASN A 128 4.23 6.00 -1.64
C ASN A 128 4.63 7.21 -0.76
N PHE A 129 3.69 7.72 0.05
CA PHE A 129 3.95 8.84 0.96
C PHE A 129 5.04 8.52 2.00
N LEU A 130 4.95 7.35 2.64
CA LEU A 130 5.92 6.87 3.63
C LEU A 130 7.20 6.33 2.98
N ASN A 131 7.29 6.25 1.65
CA ASN A 131 8.42 5.66 0.94
C ASN A 131 8.74 4.22 1.42
N VAL A 132 7.71 3.36 1.46
CA VAL A 132 7.84 1.91 1.71
C VAL A 132 7.86 1.21 0.36
N LYS A 133 9.03 1.17 -0.27
CA LYS A 133 9.19 0.76 -1.68
C LYS A 133 8.70 -0.65 -1.98
N ASP A 134 8.96 -1.61 -1.09
CA ASP A 134 8.60 -3.01 -1.33
C ASP A 134 7.07 -3.22 -1.30
N LEU A 135 6.38 -2.54 -0.36
CA LEU A 135 4.91 -2.52 -0.29
C LEU A 135 4.30 -1.86 -1.53
N LEU A 136 4.88 -0.73 -1.97
CA LEU A 136 4.42 -0.04 -3.17
C LEU A 136 4.59 -0.93 -4.41
N ASP A 137 5.77 -1.54 -4.59
CA ASP A 137 6.05 -2.42 -5.72
C ASP A 137 5.10 -3.63 -5.74
N MET A 138 4.83 -4.23 -4.58
CA MET A 138 3.91 -5.36 -4.43
C MET A 138 2.46 -5.00 -4.77
N THR A 139 1.97 -3.90 -4.20
CA THR A 139 0.58 -3.47 -4.44
C THR A 139 0.38 -2.98 -5.88
N CYS A 140 1.35 -2.29 -6.49
CA CYS A 140 1.31 -1.95 -7.91
C CYS A 140 1.35 -3.18 -8.82
N ALA A 141 2.18 -4.17 -8.50
CA ALA A 141 2.21 -5.44 -9.22
C ALA A 141 0.87 -6.18 -9.13
N PHE A 142 0.20 -6.09 -7.98
CA PHE A 142 -1.12 -6.70 -7.78
C PHE A 142 -2.19 -6.02 -8.64
N VAL A 143 -2.24 -4.68 -8.65
CA VAL A 143 -3.13 -3.92 -9.54
C VAL A 143 -2.85 -4.22 -11.02
N ALA A 144 -1.59 -4.34 -11.42
CA ALA A 144 -1.24 -4.73 -12.79
C ALA A 144 -1.72 -6.14 -13.14
N ASN A 145 -1.73 -7.06 -12.18
CA ASN A 145 -2.30 -8.40 -12.36
C ASN A 145 -3.83 -8.37 -12.50
N MET A 146 -4.53 -7.52 -11.74
CA MET A 146 -5.98 -7.32 -11.85
C MET A 146 -6.37 -6.78 -13.25
N ILE A 147 -5.55 -5.91 -13.83
CA ILE A 147 -5.81 -5.33 -15.16
C ILE A 147 -5.49 -6.32 -16.29
N ARG A 148 -4.54 -7.24 -16.07
CA ARG A 148 -4.03 -8.15 -17.10
C ARG A 148 -5.15 -9.00 -17.70
N GLY A 149 -5.34 -8.88 -19.02
CA GLY A 149 -6.29 -9.68 -19.78
C GLY A 149 -7.76 -9.25 -19.65
N LYS A 150 -8.06 -8.17 -18.94
CA LYS A 150 -9.39 -7.55 -18.92
C LYS A 150 -9.53 -6.55 -20.08
N SER A 151 -10.74 -6.43 -20.62
CA SER A 151 -11.06 -5.41 -21.63
C SER A 151 -11.12 -4.01 -21.00
N ALA A 152 -11.07 -2.97 -21.83
CA ALA A 152 -11.20 -1.59 -21.35
C ALA A 152 -12.51 -1.38 -20.57
N GLU A 153 -13.61 -1.99 -21.01
CA GLU A 153 -14.92 -1.93 -20.34
C GLU A 153 -14.89 -2.64 -18.99
N GLN A 154 -14.28 -3.82 -18.90
CA GLN A 154 -14.14 -4.57 -17.65
C GLN A 154 -13.25 -3.83 -16.63
N ILE A 155 -12.18 -3.17 -17.09
CA ILE A 155 -11.31 -2.35 -16.24
C ILE A 155 -12.09 -1.15 -15.69
N ARG A 156 -12.87 -0.47 -16.55
CA ARG A 156 -13.73 0.64 -16.12
C ARG A 156 -14.73 0.21 -15.07
N GLU A 157 -15.40 -0.92 -15.27
CA GLU A 157 -16.34 -1.46 -14.29
C GLU A 157 -15.64 -1.84 -12.97
N LEU A 158 -14.47 -2.48 -13.06
CA LEU A 158 -13.70 -2.90 -11.88
C LEU A 158 -13.27 -1.72 -11.00
N PHE A 159 -12.76 -0.66 -11.61
CA PHE A 159 -12.30 0.54 -10.91
C PHE A 159 -13.40 1.60 -10.75
N ASN A 160 -14.64 1.30 -11.12
CA ASN A 160 -15.79 2.22 -11.11
C ASN A 160 -15.47 3.57 -11.81
N ILE A 161 -14.86 3.49 -12.99
CA ILE A 161 -14.46 4.62 -13.83
C ILE A 161 -15.56 4.87 -14.87
N GLU A 162 -16.06 6.10 -14.94
CA GLU A 162 -17.02 6.53 -15.97
C GLU A 162 -16.35 6.60 -17.34
N ASN A 163 -17.04 6.16 -18.40
CA ASN A 163 -16.56 6.35 -19.77
C ASN A 163 -16.82 7.80 -20.20
N ASP A 164 -15.76 8.59 -20.30
CA ASP A 164 -15.79 10.00 -20.70
C ASP A 164 -15.60 10.22 -22.20
N PHE A 165 -15.42 9.15 -22.98
CA PHE A 165 -15.30 9.22 -24.43
C PHE A 165 -16.65 9.27 -25.14
N THR A 166 -16.73 10.08 -26.20
CA THR A 166 -17.83 9.99 -27.15
C THR A 166 -17.73 8.69 -27.98
N PRO A 167 -18.84 8.19 -28.55
CA PRO A 167 -18.81 6.99 -29.40
C PRO A 167 -17.85 7.11 -30.59
N GLU A 168 -17.68 8.32 -31.11
CA GLU A 168 -16.77 8.63 -32.23
C GLU A 168 -15.29 8.56 -31.80
N GLU A 169 -14.96 9.09 -30.62
CA GLU A 169 -13.61 9.01 -30.05
C GLU A 169 -13.25 7.57 -29.68
N GLU A 170 -14.18 6.82 -29.07
CA GLU A 170 -13.96 5.41 -28.73
C GLU A 170 -13.71 4.57 -29.99
N ALA A 171 -14.50 4.77 -31.05
CA ALA A 171 -14.32 4.07 -32.32
C ALA A 171 -12.95 4.39 -32.94
N LYS A 172 -12.53 5.66 -32.90
CA LYS A 172 -11.23 6.10 -33.41
C LYS A 172 -10.07 5.49 -32.60
N ILE A 173 -10.15 5.50 -31.28
CA ILE A 173 -9.14 4.90 -30.39
C ILE A 173 -9.07 3.38 -30.61
N ARG A 174 -10.21 2.70 -30.79
CA ARG A 174 -10.26 1.26 -31.08
C ARG A 174 -9.66 0.93 -32.45
N GLU A 175 -9.89 1.76 -33.46
CA GLU A 175 -9.27 1.62 -34.78
C GLU A 175 -7.76 1.87 -34.74
N GLU A 176 -7.30 2.91 -34.04
CA GLU A 176 -5.87 3.23 -33.88
C GLU A 176 -5.12 2.15 -33.08
N ASN A 177 -5.79 1.50 -32.12
CA ASN A 177 -5.19 0.47 -31.25
C ASN A 177 -5.51 -0.97 -31.68
N ARG A 178 -6.03 -1.17 -32.90
CA ARG A 178 -6.39 -2.49 -33.42
C ARG A 178 -5.22 -3.48 -33.46
N TRP A 179 -3.98 -2.97 -33.59
CA TRP A 179 -2.74 -3.76 -33.53
C TRP A 179 -2.55 -4.53 -32.21
N CYS A 180 -3.13 -4.06 -31.10
CA CYS A 180 -3.11 -4.75 -29.81
C CYS A 180 -4.00 -6.00 -29.77
N GLU A 181 -5.05 -6.06 -30.60
CA GLU A 181 -5.99 -7.20 -30.66
C GLU A 181 -5.55 -8.26 -31.68
N GLU A 182 -4.69 -7.90 -32.62
CA GLU A 182 -4.20 -8.76 -33.71
C GLU A 182 -2.90 -9.53 -33.35
N SER A 183 -2.34 -9.32 -32.16
CA SER A 183 -1.05 -9.86 -31.69
C SER A 183 -1.18 -11.06 -30.75
#